data_AF-A0A1G3Q108-F1
#
_entry.id   AF-A0A1G3Q108-F1
#
_cell.length_a   1.000
_cell.length_b   1.000
_cell.length_c   1.000
_cell.angle_alpha   90.00
_cell.angle_beta   90.00
_cell.angle_gamma   90.00
#
_symmetry.space_group_name_H-M   'P 1'
#
loop_
_entity.id
_entity.type
_entity.pdbx_description
1 polymer ?
#
loop_
_entity_poly.entity_id
_entity_poly.type
_entity_poly.pdbx_seq_one_letter_code
_entity_poly.pdbx_strand_id
1 'polypeptide(L)'
;MKKVLGLVLGVFLIGAVSSCGLGLTKLNDDLVKKYIAAYKVMQEKGVSSEGQGVDDKVLDEAAKGAGFKDLNDFMTVQASVLAAYSIIASQQYIDTMEEMQSPEYDKWKEIFDNPDIPADKKEEAKKEMEKAKAEWEKNKKAAEPIMGFVSSLIDKDSAAVVKKYEKELGELFTQGMGIQPQE
;
A
#
# COMPACT_ATOMS: atom_id res chain seq x y z
N MET A 1 -5.09 3.12 17.81
CA MET A 1 -4.61 2.96 16.42
C MET A 1 -3.60 1.79 16.30
N LYS A 2 -3.95 0.57 16.72
CA LYS A 2 -2.96 -0.53 16.88
C LYS A 2 -3.18 -1.78 16.00
N LYS A 3 -4.12 -1.78 15.04
CA LYS A 3 -4.44 -3.01 14.29
C LYS A 3 -4.62 -2.88 12.78
N VAL A 4 -4.57 -1.67 12.21
CA VAL A 4 -4.93 -1.46 10.80
C VAL A 4 -3.72 -1.53 9.86
N LEU A 5 -2.54 -1.10 10.31
CA LEU A 5 -1.39 -0.93 9.39
C LEU A 5 -0.62 -2.22 9.07
N GLY A 6 -0.61 -3.21 9.96
CA GLY A 6 0.21 -4.42 9.78
C GLY A 6 -0.29 -5.41 8.72
N LEU A 7 -1.52 -5.23 8.23
CA LEU A 7 -2.18 -6.19 7.35
C LEU A 7 -2.16 -5.76 5.87
N VAL A 8 -1.96 -4.47 5.59
CA VAL A 8 -2.07 -3.89 4.24
C VAL A 8 -0.83 -4.19 3.37
N LEU A 9 0.33 -4.46 3.97
CA LEU A 9 1.60 -4.62 3.24
C LEU A 9 2.09 -6.07 3.10
N GLY A 10 1.62 -6.99 3.94
CA GLY A 10 2.29 -8.29 4.11
C GLY A 10 1.78 -9.45 3.27
N VAL A 11 0.54 -9.42 2.76
CA VAL A 11 -0.13 -10.68 2.34
C VAL A 11 -0.39 -10.79 0.84
N PHE A 12 -0.46 -9.69 0.08
CA PHE A 12 -0.89 -9.78 -1.31
C PHE A 12 0.22 -10.05 -2.35
N LEU A 13 1.49 -9.88 -2.00
CA LEU A 13 2.58 -9.95 -3.00
C LEU A 13 3.27 -11.31 -3.14
N ILE A 14 3.04 -12.30 -2.26
CA ILE A 14 3.79 -13.57 -2.31
C ILE A 14 3.05 -14.67 -3.10
N GLY A 15 1.70 -14.62 -3.15
CA GLY A 15 0.91 -15.67 -3.81
C GLY A 15 0.80 -15.55 -5.34
N ALA A 16 0.94 -14.36 -5.90
CA ALA A 16 0.65 -14.11 -7.32
C ALA A 16 1.87 -14.15 -8.25
N VAL A 17 3.09 -14.11 -7.72
CA VAL A 17 4.32 -14.00 -8.54
C VAL A 17 4.87 -15.37 -8.99
N SER A 18 4.29 -16.47 -8.51
CA SER A 18 4.85 -17.82 -8.69
C SER A 18 4.26 -18.62 -9.85
N SER A 19 3.26 -18.12 -10.59
CA SER A 19 2.61 -18.93 -11.66
C SER A 19 2.67 -18.40 -13.10
N CYS A 20 3.08 -17.16 -13.35
CA CYS A 20 3.26 -16.65 -14.72
C CYS A 20 4.58 -15.88 -14.82
N GLY A 21 5.42 -16.25 -15.79
CA GLY A 21 6.85 -15.91 -15.84
C GLY A 21 7.17 -14.42 -15.62
N LEU A 22 7.88 -14.14 -14.52
CA LEU A 22 8.89 -13.10 -14.23
C LEU A 22 8.84 -11.70 -14.89
N GLY A 23 7.77 -11.30 -15.57
CA GLY A 23 7.63 -10.00 -16.20
C GLY A 23 6.34 -9.35 -15.78
N LEU A 24 6.43 -8.36 -14.88
CA LEU A 24 5.35 -7.41 -14.69
C LEU A 24 5.15 -6.64 -16.00
N THR A 25 3.89 -6.36 -16.34
CA THR A 25 3.56 -5.59 -17.54
C THR A 25 4.04 -4.16 -17.36
N LYS A 26 4.80 -3.64 -18.34
CA LYS A 26 5.18 -2.23 -18.35
C LYS A 26 3.92 -1.37 -18.41
N LEU A 27 3.73 -0.52 -17.42
CA LEU A 27 2.56 0.34 -17.29
C LEU A 27 2.74 1.62 -18.09
N ASN A 28 1.62 2.11 -18.61
CA ASN A 28 1.49 3.42 -19.25
C ASN A 28 0.13 4.02 -18.88
N ASP A 29 -0.11 5.29 -19.24
CA ASP A 29 -1.35 5.99 -18.93
C ASP A 29 -2.61 5.24 -19.41
N ASP A 30 -2.57 4.62 -20.59
CA ASP A 30 -3.70 3.89 -21.15
C ASP A 30 -4.04 2.67 -20.31
N LEU A 31 -3.05 1.84 -19.97
CA LEU A 31 -3.25 0.64 -19.17
C LEU A 31 -3.76 0.97 -17.76
N VAL A 32 -3.21 2.01 -17.11
CA VAL A 32 -3.67 2.41 -15.77
C VAL A 32 -5.10 2.97 -15.82
N LYS A 33 -5.45 3.75 -16.85
CA LYS A 33 -6.83 4.23 -17.04
C LYS A 33 -7.82 3.10 -17.30
N LYS A 34 -7.46 2.14 -18.15
CA LYS A 34 -8.28 0.95 -18.41
C LYS A 34 -8.48 0.15 -17.13
N TYR A 35 -7.42 -0.03 -16.35
CA TYR A 35 -7.48 -0.70 -15.04
C TYR A 35 -8.46 0.01 -14.09
N ILE A 36 -8.34 1.33 -13.93
CA ILE A 36 -9.26 2.14 -13.12
C ILE A 36 -10.72 2.00 -13.60
N ALA A 37 -10.94 2.06 -14.92
CA ALA A 37 -12.27 1.91 -15.51
C ALA A 37 -12.87 0.53 -15.25
N ALA A 38 -12.08 -0.54 -15.42
CA ALA A 38 -12.50 -1.90 -15.13
C ALA A 38 -12.94 -2.05 -13.66
N TYR A 39 -12.14 -1.53 -12.73
CA TYR A 39 -12.47 -1.58 -11.31
C TYR A 39 -13.72 -0.79 -10.94
N LYS A 40 -13.96 0.37 -11.57
CA LYS A 40 -15.21 1.13 -11.39
C LYS A 40 -16.43 0.33 -11.86
N VAL A 41 -16.33 -0.32 -13.03
CA VAL A 41 -17.40 -1.21 -13.53
C VAL A 41 -17.63 -2.41 -12.61
N MET A 42 -16.56 -2.97 -12.04
CA MET A 42 -16.66 -4.04 -11.04
C MET A 42 -17.39 -3.56 -9.78
N GLN A 43 -17.03 -2.39 -9.25
CA GLN A 43 -17.68 -1.79 -8.08
C GLN A 43 -19.18 -1.50 -8.33
N GLU A 44 -19.54 -0.97 -9.51
CA GLU A 44 -20.95 -0.77 -9.90
C GLU A 44 -21.75 -2.08 -9.92
N LYS A 45 -21.08 -3.20 -10.21
CA LYS A 45 -21.66 -4.55 -10.20
C LYS A 45 -21.62 -5.22 -8.82
N GLY A 46 -21.22 -4.50 -7.76
CA GLY A 46 -21.17 -5.00 -6.39
C GLY A 46 -19.97 -5.88 -6.07
N VAL A 47 -18.94 -5.89 -6.93
CA VAL A 47 -17.68 -6.58 -6.67
C VAL A 47 -16.86 -5.76 -5.67
N SER A 48 -16.55 -6.34 -4.52
CA SER A 48 -15.62 -5.73 -3.57
C SER A 48 -14.19 -5.75 -4.13
N SER A 49 -13.33 -4.84 -3.65
CA SER A 49 -11.92 -4.81 -4.06
C SER A 49 -11.14 -6.06 -3.65
N GLU A 50 -11.68 -6.84 -2.70
CA GLU A 50 -11.11 -8.09 -2.22
C GLU A 50 -11.37 -9.26 -3.18
N GLY A 51 -12.27 -9.10 -4.17
CA GLY A 51 -12.54 -10.10 -5.21
C GLY A 51 -13.08 -11.44 -4.70
N GLN A 52 -13.42 -11.54 -3.41
CA GLN A 52 -13.87 -12.79 -2.81
C GLN A 52 -15.30 -13.12 -3.25
N GLY A 53 -15.47 -14.27 -3.88
CA GLY A 53 -16.78 -14.83 -4.24
C GLY A 53 -17.43 -14.24 -5.49
N VAL A 54 -16.66 -13.54 -6.33
CA VAL A 54 -17.18 -12.97 -7.58
C VAL A 54 -17.06 -13.99 -8.71
N ASP A 55 -18.13 -14.13 -9.50
CA ASP A 55 -18.15 -14.94 -10.71
C ASP A 55 -17.11 -14.43 -11.72
N ASP A 56 -16.19 -15.29 -12.14
CA ASP A 56 -15.17 -15.00 -13.15
C ASP A 56 -15.75 -14.38 -14.42
N LYS A 57 -17.00 -14.71 -14.78
CA LYS A 57 -17.70 -14.12 -15.92
C LYS A 57 -17.97 -12.63 -15.73
N VAL A 58 -18.33 -12.22 -14.52
CA VAL A 58 -18.56 -10.80 -14.19
C VAL A 58 -17.26 -10.01 -14.27
N LEU A 59 -16.16 -10.61 -13.82
CA LEU A 59 -14.83 -10.01 -13.92
C LEU A 59 -14.35 -9.89 -15.37
N ASP A 60 -14.54 -10.94 -16.18
CA ASP A 60 -14.17 -10.94 -17.60
C ASP A 60 -15.00 -9.92 -18.41
N GLU A 61 -16.31 -9.81 -18.14
CA GLU A 61 -17.17 -8.80 -18.76
C GLU A 61 -16.72 -7.37 -18.41
N ALA A 62 -16.37 -7.12 -17.15
CA ALA A 62 -15.88 -5.81 -16.72
C ALA A 62 -14.51 -5.47 -17.34
N ALA A 63 -13.59 -6.44 -17.38
CA ALA A 63 -12.28 -6.30 -18.02
C ALA A 63 -12.44 -5.95 -19.52
N LYS A 64 -13.28 -6.71 -20.24
CA LYS A 64 -13.56 -6.45 -21.65
C LYS A 64 -14.26 -5.11 -21.88
N GLY A 65 -15.20 -4.74 -21.01
CA GLY A 65 -15.88 -3.44 -21.06
C GLY A 65 -14.94 -2.25 -20.92
N ALA A 66 -13.84 -2.42 -20.19
CA ALA A 66 -12.77 -1.43 -20.07
C ALA A 66 -11.72 -1.49 -21.19
N GLY A 67 -11.85 -2.41 -22.14
CA GLY A 67 -10.96 -2.54 -23.29
C GLY A 67 -9.75 -3.45 -23.09
N PHE A 68 -9.76 -4.32 -22.08
CA PHE A 68 -8.84 -5.46 -22.02
C PHE A 68 -9.30 -6.58 -22.95
N LYS A 69 -8.36 -7.43 -23.38
CA LYS A 69 -8.69 -8.58 -24.23
C LYS A 69 -9.56 -9.61 -23.49
N ASP A 70 -9.17 -9.92 -22.26
CA ASP A 70 -9.79 -10.93 -21.40
C ASP A 70 -9.39 -10.68 -19.94
N LEU A 71 -9.93 -11.49 -19.02
CA LEU A 71 -9.59 -11.44 -17.62
C LEU A 71 -8.08 -11.63 -17.34
N ASN A 72 -7.38 -12.46 -18.11
CA ASN A 72 -5.94 -12.70 -17.87
C ASN A 72 -5.08 -11.46 -18.20
N ASP A 73 -5.42 -10.77 -19.29
CA ASP A 73 -4.81 -9.49 -19.69
C ASP A 73 -5.00 -8.45 -18.58
N PHE A 74 -6.21 -8.34 -18.04
CA PHE A 74 -6.51 -7.48 -16.89
C PHE A 74 -5.72 -7.87 -15.63
N MET A 75 -5.68 -9.16 -15.25
CA MET A 75 -5.00 -9.63 -14.05
C MET A 75 -3.49 -9.38 -14.09
N THR A 76 -2.88 -9.43 -15.28
CA THR A 76 -1.45 -9.12 -15.45
C THR A 76 -1.17 -7.64 -15.22
N VAL A 77 -2.06 -6.75 -15.70
CA VAL A 77 -1.98 -5.32 -15.41
C VAL A 77 -2.26 -5.04 -13.94
N GLN A 78 -3.24 -5.71 -13.33
CA GLN A 78 -3.54 -5.60 -11.90
C GLN A 78 -2.32 -5.92 -11.04
N ALA A 79 -1.63 -7.03 -11.29
CA ALA A 79 -0.42 -7.40 -10.55
C ALA A 79 0.65 -6.29 -10.62
N SER A 80 0.80 -5.67 -11.80
CA SER A 80 1.78 -4.62 -12.05
C SER A 80 1.40 -3.31 -11.35
N VAL A 81 0.12 -2.91 -11.40
CA VAL A 81 -0.41 -1.73 -10.70
C VAL A 81 -0.27 -1.90 -9.18
N LEU A 82 -0.64 -3.06 -8.65
CA LEU A 82 -0.54 -3.35 -7.21
C LEU A 82 0.93 -3.32 -6.74
N ALA A 83 1.84 -3.97 -7.46
CA ALA A 83 3.26 -3.94 -7.11
C ALA A 83 3.83 -2.52 -7.11
N ALA A 84 3.55 -1.72 -8.15
CA ALA A 84 3.98 -0.34 -8.23
C ALA A 84 3.37 0.54 -7.12
N TYR A 85 2.06 0.40 -6.86
CA TYR A 85 1.36 1.14 -5.81
C TYR A 85 1.89 0.78 -4.42
N SER A 86 2.15 -0.50 -4.14
CA SER A 86 2.73 -0.95 -2.88
C SER A 86 4.12 -0.35 -2.63
N ILE A 87 4.97 -0.23 -3.65
CA ILE A 87 6.27 0.45 -3.52
C ILE A 87 6.06 1.92 -3.14
N ILE A 88 5.18 2.64 -3.85
CA ILE A 88 4.94 4.07 -3.62
C ILE A 88 4.40 4.30 -2.21
N ALA A 89 3.36 3.57 -1.81
CA ALA A 89 2.75 3.68 -0.48
C ALA A 89 3.73 3.31 0.64
N SER A 90 4.57 2.29 0.42
CA SER A 90 5.60 1.92 1.39
C SER A 90 6.69 2.97 1.51
N GLN A 91 7.13 3.58 0.40
CA GLN A 91 8.11 4.65 0.45
C GLN A 91 7.54 5.86 1.19
N GLN A 92 6.31 6.27 0.90
CA GLN A 92 5.63 7.34 1.63
C GLN A 92 5.49 7.02 3.12
N TYR A 93 5.20 5.77 3.48
CA TYR A 93 5.14 5.36 4.88
C TYR A 93 6.52 5.47 5.55
N ILE A 94 7.59 5.04 4.88
CA ILE A 94 8.96 5.22 5.38
C ILE A 94 9.27 6.70 5.56
N ASP A 95 9.01 7.52 4.55
CA ASP A 95 9.24 8.97 4.58
C ASP A 95 8.45 9.62 5.72
N THR A 96 7.16 9.29 5.87
CA THR A 96 6.30 9.80 6.95
C THR A 96 6.80 9.37 8.33
N MET A 97 7.28 8.13 8.47
CA MET A 97 7.82 7.65 9.74
C MET A 97 9.17 8.29 10.09
N GLU A 98 10.03 8.53 9.10
CA GLU A 98 11.28 9.28 9.28
C GLU A 98 10.99 10.75 9.62
N GLU A 99 9.98 11.36 9.01
CA GLU A 99 9.49 12.69 9.38
C GLU A 99 8.89 12.70 10.78
N MET A 100 8.03 11.74 11.15
CA MET A 100 7.39 11.66 12.47
C MET A 100 8.39 11.46 13.62
N GLN A 101 9.55 10.86 13.35
CA GLN A 101 10.66 10.87 14.31
C GLN A 101 11.07 12.29 14.71
N SER A 102 10.80 13.33 13.91
CA SER A 102 11.12 14.72 14.27
C SER A 102 10.08 15.37 15.21
N PRO A 103 8.77 15.46 14.89
CA PRO A 103 7.77 16.05 15.79
C PRO A 103 7.45 15.24 17.04
N GLU A 104 7.48 13.90 16.98
CA GLU A 104 7.27 13.09 18.19
C GLU A 104 8.48 13.21 19.13
N TYR A 105 9.70 13.33 18.59
CA TYR A 105 10.89 13.61 19.39
C TYR A 105 10.79 14.97 20.09
N ASP A 106 10.21 15.99 19.46
CA ASP A 106 9.96 17.27 20.12
C ASP A 106 8.95 17.14 21.26
N LYS A 107 7.86 16.38 21.09
CA LYS A 107 6.90 16.08 22.18
C LYS A 107 7.53 15.27 23.31
N TRP A 108 8.36 14.29 23.00
CA TRP A 108 9.11 13.53 24.01
C TRP A 108 10.12 14.40 24.73
N LYS A 109 10.79 15.30 24.02
CA LYS A 109 11.71 16.27 24.59
C LYS A 109 10.99 17.23 25.54
N GLU A 110 9.81 17.73 25.17
CA GLU A 110 8.97 18.51 26.08
C GLU A 110 8.62 17.74 27.37
N ILE A 111 8.31 16.45 27.27
CA ILE A 111 8.05 15.59 28.44
C ILE A 111 9.31 15.40 29.30
N PHE A 112 10.47 15.22 28.68
CA PHE A 112 11.73 15.01 29.39
C PHE A 112 12.26 16.30 30.04
N ASP A 113 12.07 17.44 29.39
CA ASP A 113 12.54 18.75 29.86
C ASP A 113 11.57 19.40 30.85
N ASN A 114 10.30 18.97 30.91
CA ASN A 114 9.31 19.51 31.85
C ASN A 114 9.62 19.10 33.30
N PRO A 115 9.96 20.03 34.22
CA PRO A 115 10.29 19.72 35.60
C PRO A 115 9.09 19.25 36.44
N ASP A 116 7.86 19.52 35.99
CA ASP A 116 6.62 19.16 36.69
C ASP A 116 6.21 17.69 36.47
N ILE A 117 6.84 17.01 35.52
CA ILE A 117 6.57 15.59 35.25
C ILE A 117 7.40 14.72 36.21
N PRO A 118 6.76 13.84 36.99
CA PRO A 118 7.45 12.91 37.89
C PRO A 118 8.50 12.04 37.18
N ALA A 119 9.60 11.75 37.88
CA ALA A 119 10.73 11.02 37.32
C ALA A 119 10.36 9.60 36.81
N ASP A 120 9.42 8.93 37.47
CA ASP A 120 8.87 7.63 37.07
C ASP A 120 8.13 7.72 35.73
N LYS A 121 7.40 8.81 35.48
CA LYS A 121 6.71 9.06 34.21
C LYS A 121 7.66 9.38 33.07
N LYS A 122 8.76 10.08 33.36
CA LYS A 122 9.85 10.27 32.39
C LYS A 122 10.55 8.95 32.06
N GLU A 123 10.75 8.07 33.04
CA GLU A 123 11.37 6.77 32.80
C GLU A 123 10.46 5.82 32.01
N GLU A 124 9.16 5.82 32.29
CA GLU A 124 8.14 5.09 31.52
C GLU A 124 8.11 5.56 30.05
N ALA A 125 8.04 6.88 29.83
CA ALA A 125 8.11 7.50 28.51
C ALA A 125 9.39 7.10 27.72
N LYS A 126 10.54 7.09 28.40
CA LYS A 126 11.81 6.66 27.78
C LYS A 126 11.78 5.20 27.35
N LYS A 127 11.22 4.31 28.17
CA LYS A 127 11.07 2.88 27.85
C LYS A 127 10.11 2.66 26.68
N GLU A 128 9.01 3.41 26.61
CA GLU A 128 8.08 3.34 25.48
C GLU A 128 8.72 3.83 24.18
N MET A 129 9.48 4.93 24.23
CA MET A 129 10.24 5.45 23.09
C MET A 129 11.27 4.43 22.59
N GLU A 130 12.04 3.80 23.49
CA GLU A 130 13.02 2.78 23.12
C GLU A 130 12.35 1.55 22.50
N LYS A 131 11.20 1.11 23.02
CA LYS A 131 10.41 0.02 22.42
C LYS A 131 9.89 0.38 21.03
N ALA A 132 9.30 1.55 20.87
CA ALA A 132 8.79 2.02 19.57
C ALA A 132 9.91 2.10 18.53
N LYS A 133 11.08 2.63 18.91
CA LYS A 133 12.26 2.67 18.04
C LYS A 133 12.77 1.28 17.69
N ALA A 134 12.83 0.36 18.64
CA ALA A 134 13.27 -1.02 18.39
C ALA A 134 12.29 -1.79 17.49
N GLU A 135 10.99 -1.63 17.68
CA GLU A 135 9.96 -2.21 16.82
C GLU A 135 10.02 -1.63 15.41
N TRP A 136 10.20 -0.31 15.28
CA TRP A 136 10.41 0.35 13.99
C TRP A 136 11.62 -0.19 13.25
N GLU A 137 12.80 -0.19 13.89
CA GLU A 137 14.05 -0.68 13.29
C GLU A 137 13.92 -2.15 12.86
N LYS A 138 13.24 -2.97 13.67
CA LYS A 138 12.97 -4.37 13.32
C LYS A 138 12.07 -4.47 12.08
N ASN A 139 10.99 -3.69 12.01
CA ASN A 139 10.06 -3.69 10.89
C ASN A 139 10.71 -3.14 9.62
N LYS A 140 11.46 -2.04 9.72
CA LYS A 140 12.23 -1.45 8.62
C LYS A 140 13.23 -2.47 8.04
N LYS A 141 14.02 -3.12 8.89
CA LYS A 141 14.96 -4.18 8.45
C LYS A 141 14.28 -5.39 7.81
N ALA A 142 13.07 -5.73 8.24
CA ALA A 142 12.30 -6.81 7.62
C ALA A 142 11.68 -6.39 6.27
N ALA A 143 11.27 -5.13 6.13
CA ALA A 143 10.64 -4.59 4.94
C ALA A 143 11.63 -4.21 3.84
N GLU A 144 12.81 -3.68 4.19
CA GLU A 144 13.82 -3.20 3.23
C GLU A 144 14.22 -4.21 2.15
N PRO A 145 14.50 -5.50 2.46
CA PRO A 145 14.84 -6.48 1.42
C PRO A 145 13.67 -6.77 0.47
N ILE A 146 12.45 -6.84 1.01
CA ILE A 146 11.23 -7.08 0.22
C ILE A 146 10.98 -5.88 -0.69
N MET A 147 11.07 -4.67 -0.13
CA MET A 147 10.94 -3.41 -0.86
C MET A 147 12.00 -3.28 -1.96
N GLY A 148 13.27 -3.61 -1.67
CA GLY A 148 14.35 -3.58 -2.64
C GLY A 148 14.15 -4.60 -3.77
N PHE A 149 13.68 -5.80 -3.43
CA PHE A 149 13.33 -6.83 -4.43
C PHE A 149 12.17 -6.37 -5.32
N VAL A 150 11.04 -5.95 -4.74
CA VAL A 150 9.86 -5.50 -5.50
C VAL A 150 10.18 -4.26 -6.35
N SER A 151 10.97 -3.32 -5.81
CA SER A 151 11.44 -2.13 -6.56
C SER A 151 12.33 -2.48 -7.74
N SER A 152 13.01 -3.63 -7.72
CA SER A 152 13.81 -4.08 -8.87
C SER A 152 12.97 -4.71 -9.99
N LEU A 153 11.72 -5.11 -9.70
CA LEU A 153 10.80 -5.71 -10.66
C LEU A 153 9.93 -4.66 -11.38
N ILE A 154 9.84 -3.44 -10.84
CA ILE A 154 9.07 -2.34 -11.42
C ILE A 154 10.02 -1.31 -12.03
N ASP A 155 9.84 -1.00 -13.30
CA ASP A 155 10.59 0.08 -13.94
C ASP A 155 10.10 1.47 -13.46
N LYS A 156 11.00 2.46 -13.53
CA LYS A 156 10.72 3.81 -13.04
C LYS A 156 9.58 4.49 -13.78
N ASP A 157 9.38 4.21 -15.07
CA ASP A 157 8.31 4.82 -15.85
C ASP A 157 6.95 4.30 -15.35
N SER A 158 6.85 2.98 -15.14
CA SER A 158 5.66 2.35 -14.58
C SER A 158 5.31 2.90 -13.19
N ALA A 159 6.31 3.05 -12.31
CA ALA A 159 6.11 3.66 -10.99
C ALA A 159 5.66 5.12 -11.10
N ALA A 160 6.24 5.91 -12.01
CA ALA A 160 5.86 7.30 -12.22
C ALA A 160 4.42 7.46 -12.73
N VAL A 161 3.99 6.59 -13.65
CA VAL A 161 2.61 6.56 -14.15
C VAL A 161 1.65 6.21 -13.01
N VAL A 162 1.94 5.18 -12.21
CA VAL A 162 1.06 4.81 -11.09
C VAL A 162 0.99 5.93 -10.05
N LYS A 163 2.12 6.58 -9.74
CA LYS A 163 2.15 7.74 -8.83
C LYS A 163 1.26 8.89 -9.31
N LYS A 164 1.19 9.13 -10.62
CA LYS A 164 0.30 10.15 -11.20
C LYS A 164 -1.19 9.87 -10.93
N TYR A 165 -1.59 8.59 -10.86
CA TYR A 165 -2.97 8.18 -10.58
C TYR A 165 -3.19 7.69 -9.14
N GLU A 166 -2.22 7.94 -8.25
CA GLU A 166 -2.21 7.42 -6.88
C GLU A 166 -3.50 7.73 -6.12
N LYS A 167 -4.03 8.95 -6.24
CA LYS A 167 -5.28 9.35 -5.58
C LYS A 167 -6.46 8.49 -6.03
N GLU A 168 -6.65 8.33 -7.35
CA GLU A 168 -7.76 7.54 -7.89
C GLU A 168 -7.61 6.06 -7.51
N LEU A 169 -6.39 5.53 -7.57
CA LEU A 169 -6.11 4.15 -7.17
C LEU A 169 -6.34 3.95 -5.67
N GLY A 170 -5.95 4.91 -4.83
CA GLY A 170 -6.19 4.90 -3.39
C GLY A 170 -7.68 4.89 -3.06
N GLU A 171 -8.50 5.69 -3.75
CA GLU A 171 -9.96 5.67 -3.62
C GLU A 171 -10.54 4.28 -3.97
N LEU A 172 -10.07 3.65 -5.05
CA LEU A 172 -10.50 2.29 -5.41
C LEU A 172 -10.13 1.24 -4.36
N PHE A 173 -8.91 1.32 -3.82
CA PHE A 173 -8.43 0.35 -2.83
C PHE A 173 -9.06 0.56 -1.44
N THR A 174 -9.44 1.79 -1.09
CA THR A 174 -10.05 2.11 0.21
C THR A 174 -11.55 1.87 0.23
N GLN A 175 -12.28 2.22 -0.85
CA GLN A 175 -13.73 2.03 -0.93
C GLN A 175 -14.13 0.55 -0.88
N GLY A 176 -13.33 -0.35 -1.43
CA GLY A 176 -13.64 -1.78 -1.36
C GLY A 176 -13.28 -2.47 -0.03
N MET A 177 -12.59 -1.78 0.89
CA MET A 177 -12.31 -2.26 2.26
C MET A 177 -13.35 -1.78 3.30
N GLY A 178 -14.36 -1.00 2.90
CA GLY A 178 -15.36 -0.46 3.83
C GLY A 178 -14.79 0.55 4.84
N ILE A 179 -13.59 1.08 4.61
CA ILE A 179 -12.96 2.09 5.46
C ILE A 179 -13.29 3.45 4.84
N GLN A 180 -14.25 4.17 5.44
CA GLN A 180 -14.49 5.56 5.07
C GLN A 180 -13.24 6.41 5.36
N PRO A 181 -12.85 7.32 4.47
CA PRO A 181 -11.80 8.28 4.76
C PRO A 181 -12.21 9.09 5.99
N GLN A 182 -11.32 9.20 6.97
CA GLN A 182 -11.57 10.09 8.11
C GLN A 182 -11.48 11.53 7.60
N GLU A 183 -12.59 12.26 7.75
CA GLU A 183 -12.71 13.70 7.50
C GLU A 183 -11.79 14.53 8.41
#